data_AF-A0A1Y2G9W9-F1
#
_entry.id   AF-A0A1Y2G9W9-F1
#
_cell.length_a   1.000
_cell.length_b   1.000
_cell.length_c   1.000
_cell.angle_alpha   90.00
_cell.angle_beta   90.00
_cell.angle_gamma   90.00
#
_symmetry.space_group_name_H-M   'P 1'
#
loop_
_entity.id
_entity.type
_entity.pdbx_description
1 polymer ?
#
loop_
_entity_poly.entity_id
_entity_poly.type
_entity_poly.pdbx_seq_one_letter_code
_entity_poly.pdbx_strand_id
1 'polypeptide(L)'
;MEDSFPFSFGLASDEDEEFNDIFCPAKAKAKVVKSKAPSAEEYHAQIDADGWFHQTGASVLEVMQNDKNGANKVKMRADHYYMLHQYQDAYEIAKEYCRVVSLQNQLNLIDRIEQSETEIERTSNILKVTDSKEMQEMALRCALKLNKLDEAAAFADELTLQDIGTVFLKAKAFIAVGRYNAAALNLVQFQKTKSSNYSIWKALGECLHQSSKALIFQSEPKLSIPTLISRPYPSLTLCSYGVDLRRVKILALISILRARYLMLVSTWSNVSYAKVRFDQELRTIDDLRRVLERECELEMYDSASQLKEFESSLQDQDLKHRRLEDYENKIVIPALELLQRMKQANGEGLKEESESALEIVEFIVNSWDTQLVDFSASGGGTDEDNDDVNGLSVRDK
;
A
#
# COMPACT_ATOMS: atom_id res chain seq x y z
N MET A 1 -2.33 2.36 12.86
CA MET A 1 -2.46 2.34 11.40
C MET A 1 -3.68 1.51 11.04
N GLU A 2 -4.83 2.17 10.85
CA GLU A 2 -6.01 1.55 10.24
C GLU A 2 -5.66 1.26 8.77
N ASP A 3 -5.87 0.02 8.29
CA ASP A 3 -5.59 -0.33 6.88
C ASP A 3 -6.78 0.10 6.03
N SER A 4 -6.58 1.12 5.20
CA SER A 4 -7.40 1.36 4.01
C SER A 4 -7.03 0.31 2.96
N PHE A 5 -7.48 -0.94 3.14
CA PHE A 5 -7.32 -1.96 2.10
C PHE A 5 -8.27 -1.63 0.94
N PRO A 6 -7.80 -1.43 -0.31
CA PRO A 6 -8.63 -0.94 -1.42
C PRO A 6 -9.78 -1.88 -1.84
N PHE A 7 -9.87 -3.08 -1.25
CA PHE A 7 -10.91 -4.08 -1.54
C PHE A 7 -11.55 -4.72 -0.29
N SER A 8 -11.31 -4.20 0.91
CA SER A 8 -12.06 -4.70 2.08
C SER A 8 -13.45 -4.05 2.09
N PHE A 9 -14.49 -4.88 1.90
CA PHE A 9 -15.90 -4.54 2.19
C PHE A 9 -16.21 -4.71 3.69
N GLY A 10 -15.25 -4.35 4.55
CA GLY A 10 -15.38 -4.42 6.00
C GLY A 10 -16.04 -3.16 6.53
N LEU A 11 -17.30 -3.32 6.93
CA LEU A 11 -18.13 -2.49 7.82
C LEU A 11 -17.49 -1.16 8.24
N ALA A 12 -17.97 -0.07 7.63
CA ALA A 12 -18.00 1.21 8.32
C ALA A 12 -18.79 1.01 9.61
N SER A 13 -18.15 1.16 10.76
CA SER A 13 -18.86 1.29 12.02
C SER A 13 -19.50 2.67 12.02
N ASP A 14 -20.79 2.69 11.69
CA ASP A 14 -21.68 3.83 11.84
C ASP A 14 -21.77 4.22 13.32
N GLU A 15 -21.09 5.31 13.69
CA GLU A 15 -21.57 6.21 14.72
C GLU A 15 -21.86 7.54 14.03
N ASP A 16 -23.03 7.64 13.42
CA ASP A 16 -23.87 8.85 13.41
C ASP A 16 -25.22 8.54 12.73
N GLU A 17 -26.27 9.12 13.29
CA GLU A 17 -27.68 8.75 13.19
C GLU A 17 -28.33 8.96 11.80
N GLU A 18 -29.43 8.22 11.58
CA GLU A 18 -30.48 8.40 10.55
C GLU A 18 -30.15 8.08 9.07
N PHE A 19 -30.20 6.80 8.70
CA PHE A 19 -30.55 6.39 7.33
C PHE A 19 -31.67 5.34 7.34
N ASN A 20 -32.87 5.76 6.93
CA ASN A 20 -34.04 4.90 6.78
C ASN A 20 -33.91 3.96 5.56
N ASP A 21 -34.20 2.68 5.81
CA ASP A 21 -34.66 1.61 4.91
C ASP A 21 -34.84 1.96 3.41
N ILE A 22 -33.88 1.55 2.57
CA ILE A 22 -34.01 1.51 1.08
C ILE A 22 -33.68 0.12 0.48
N PHE A 23 -33.54 -0.94 1.27
CA PHE A 23 -33.29 -2.29 0.73
C PHE A 23 -34.23 -3.37 1.29
N CYS A 24 -35.45 -3.43 0.73
CA CYS A 24 -36.21 -4.64 0.34
C CYS A 24 -37.71 -4.33 0.16
N PRO A 25 -38.36 -4.68 -0.98
CA PRO A 25 -39.81 -4.62 -1.05
C PRO A 25 -40.44 -5.63 -0.08
N ALA A 26 -41.41 -5.15 0.70
CA ALA A 26 -42.02 -5.83 1.84
C ALA A 26 -42.54 -7.24 1.49
N LYS A 27 -41.94 -8.27 2.11
CA LYS A 27 -42.66 -9.52 2.40
C LYS A 27 -43.42 -9.36 3.72
N ALA A 28 -44.61 -9.94 3.74
CA ALA A 28 -45.64 -9.76 4.74
C ALA A 28 -45.16 -9.81 6.20
N LYS A 29 -45.76 -8.93 7.00
CA LYS A 29 -45.51 -8.65 8.42
C LYS A 29 -45.39 -9.93 9.27
N ALA A 30 -44.17 -10.33 9.61
CA ALA A 30 -43.88 -11.07 10.83
C ALA A 30 -43.54 -10.05 11.94
N LYS A 31 -44.12 -10.21 13.12
CA LYS A 31 -43.86 -9.36 14.30
C LYS A 31 -42.35 -9.38 14.62
N VAL A 32 -41.66 -8.29 14.31
CA VAL A 32 -40.28 -8.05 14.75
C VAL A 32 -40.34 -7.72 16.25
N VAL A 33 -39.89 -8.69 17.05
CA VAL A 33 -39.47 -8.44 18.43
C VAL A 33 -38.23 -7.56 18.33
N LYS A 34 -38.27 -6.36 18.93
CA LYS A 34 -37.12 -5.46 19.03
C LYS A 34 -36.02 -6.16 19.83
N SER A 35 -35.10 -6.87 19.17
CA SER A 35 -33.85 -7.31 19.76
C SER A 35 -32.91 -6.12 19.83
N LYS A 36 -32.58 -5.73 21.05
CA LYS A 36 -31.49 -4.81 21.41
C LYS A 36 -30.24 -5.17 20.61
N ALA A 37 -29.53 -4.17 20.06
CA ALA A 37 -28.21 -4.40 19.46
C ALA A 37 -27.33 -5.16 20.47
N PRO A 38 -26.65 -6.24 20.06
CA PRO A 38 -25.80 -6.98 20.98
C PRO A 38 -24.66 -6.05 21.40
N SER A 39 -24.48 -5.92 22.71
CA SER A 39 -23.24 -5.39 23.28
C SER A 39 -22.04 -6.12 22.68
N ALA A 40 -20.87 -5.48 22.67
CA ALA A 40 -19.59 -6.10 22.34
C ALA A 40 -19.26 -7.24 23.31
N GLU A 41 -20.02 -8.33 23.23
CA GLU A 41 -19.77 -9.57 23.95
C GLU A 41 -18.56 -10.23 23.28
N GLU A 42 -17.58 -10.54 24.12
CA GLU A 42 -16.39 -11.30 23.77
C GLU A 42 -16.83 -12.59 23.06
N TYR A 43 -16.40 -12.78 21.82
CA TYR A 43 -16.81 -13.92 21.01
C TYR A 43 -16.41 -15.23 21.71
N HIS A 44 -17.41 -16.04 22.05
CA HIS A 44 -17.22 -17.38 22.57
C HIS A 44 -17.47 -18.39 21.45
N ALA A 45 -16.39 -19.04 21.01
CA ALA A 45 -16.45 -20.07 19.99
C ALA A 45 -17.47 -21.16 20.34
N GLN A 46 -18.34 -21.51 19.39
CA GLN A 46 -19.23 -22.63 19.56
C GLN A 46 -18.40 -23.92 19.57
N ILE A 47 -18.28 -24.54 20.74
CA ILE A 47 -17.39 -25.71 20.97
C ILE A 47 -17.65 -26.83 19.95
N ASP A 48 -18.88 -26.99 19.48
CA ASP A 48 -19.26 -28.06 18.55
C ASP A 48 -18.98 -27.76 17.06
N ALA A 49 -18.87 -26.48 16.66
CA ALA A 49 -18.64 -26.07 15.26
C ALA A 49 -17.24 -25.47 15.03
N ASP A 50 -16.78 -24.65 15.97
CA ASP A 50 -15.52 -23.91 15.91
C ASP A 50 -14.45 -24.48 16.85
N GLY A 51 -14.80 -25.46 17.69
CA GLY A 51 -13.90 -26.00 18.73
C GLY A 51 -12.58 -26.56 18.21
N TRP A 52 -12.49 -26.94 16.92
CA TRP A 52 -11.24 -27.39 16.31
C TRP A 52 -10.26 -26.24 16.01
N PHE A 53 -10.72 -25.00 15.81
CA PHE A 53 -9.87 -23.81 15.67
C PHE A 53 -9.17 -23.43 16.98
N HIS A 54 -9.81 -23.78 18.11
CA HIS A 54 -9.36 -23.44 19.44
C HIS A 54 -8.77 -24.64 20.19
N GLN A 55 -8.41 -25.72 19.50
CA GLN A 55 -7.62 -26.81 20.08
C GLN A 55 -6.22 -26.29 20.45
N THR A 56 -6.13 -25.70 21.65
CA THR A 56 -4.94 -25.08 22.24
C THR A 56 -3.88 -26.09 22.66
N GLY A 57 -4.23 -27.38 22.77
CA GLY A 57 -3.31 -28.43 23.21
C GLY A 57 -2.36 -28.95 22.13
N ALA A 58 -2.72 -28.86 20.85
CA ALA A 58 -1.92 -29.41 19.77
C ALA A 58 -1.04 -28.34 19.11
N SER A 59 0.25 -28.64 18.94
CA SER A 59 1.18 -27.74 18.24
C SER A 59 0.91 -27.70 16.73
N VAL A 60 1.39 -26.65 16.05
CA VAL A 60 1.30 -26.54 14.58
C VAL A 60 1.91 -27.77 13.89
N LEU A 61 3.07 -28.22 14.37
CA LEU A 61 3.75 -29.42 13.87
C LEU A 61 2.89 -30.68 14.02
N GLU A 62 2.33 -30.89 15.21
CA GLU A 62 1.47 -32.05 15.48
C GLU A 62 0.24 -32.07 14.59
N VAL A 63 -0.44 -30.93 14.43
CA VAL A 63 -1.62 -30.83 13.56
C VAL A 63 -1.24 -31.13 12.10
N MET A 64 -0.12 -30.57 11.63
CA MET A 64 0.35 -30.80 10.25
C MET A 64 0.75 -32.25 9.98
N GLN A 65 1.32 -32.96 10.97
CA GLN A 65 1.79 -34.34 10.81
C GLN A 65 0.68 -35.38 11.00
N ASN A 66 -0.24 -35.15 11.94
CA ASN A 66 -1.22 -36.16 12.36
C ASN A 66 -2.48 -36.17 11.48
N ASP A 67 -2.77 -35.08 10.77
CA ASP A 67 -3.94 -34.96 9.91
C ASP A 67 -3.54 -34.80 8.44
N LYS A 68 -4.20 -35.58 7.56
CA LYS A 68 -4.07 -35.46 6.11
C LYS A 68 -4.33 -34.04 5.60
N ASN A 69 -5.24 -33.30 6.25
CA ASN A 69 -5.57 -31.91 5.95
C ASN A 69 -5.01 -30.93 7.00
N GLY A 70 -4.02 -31.36 7.79
CA GLY A 70 -3.47 -30.60 8.91
C GLY A 70 -3.00 -29.20 8.53
N ALA A 71 -2.26 -29.06 7.42
CA ALA A 71 -1.81 -27.76 6.95
C ALA A 71 -2.95 -26.79 6.62
N ASN A 72 -4.02 -27.26 5.96
CA ASN A 72 -5.20 -26.43 5.67
C ASN A 72 -5.91 -26.02 6.96
N LYS A 73 -5.98 -26.91 7.95
CA LYS A 73 -6.51 -26.58 9.28
C LYS A 73 -5.71 -25.47 9.96
N VAL A 74 -4.38 -25.54 9.91
CA VAL A 74 -3.52 -24.49 10.49
C VAL A 74 -3.70 -23.15 9.76
N LYS A 75 -3.79 -23.16 8.42
CA LYS A 75 -4.06 -21.95 7.63
C LYS A 75 -5.39 -21.30 8.01
N MET A 76 -6.48 -22.07 7.96
CA MET A 76 -7.81 -21.57 8.33
C MET A 76 -7.83 -21.08 9.79
N ARG A 77 -7.06 -21.71 10.70
CA ARG A 77 -6.91 -21.25 12.08
C ARG A 77 -6.22 -19.89 12.16
N ALA A 78 -5.13 -19.69 11.43
CA ALA A 78 -4.49 -18.37 11.35
C ALA A 78 -5.42 -17.31 10.75
N ASP A 79 -6.16 -17.64 9.68
CA ASP A 79 -7.16 -16.75 9.08
C ASP A 79 -8.25 -16.37 10.08
N HIS A 80 -8.77 -17.33 10.84
CA HIS A 80 -9.77 -17.08 11.87
C HIS A 80 -9.28 -16.07 12.92
N TYR A 81 -8.09 -16.29 13.49
CA TYR A 81 -7.48 -15.35 14.45
C TYR A 81 -7.24 -13.97 13.83
N TYR A 82 -6.82 -13.92 12.56
CA TYR A 82 -6.62 -12.66 11.84
C TYR A 82 -7.94 -11.86 11.68
N MET A 83 -9.02 -12.55 11.29
CA MET A 83 -10.34 -11.93 11.12
C MET A 83 -10.97 -11.47 12.44
N LEU A 84 -10.61 -12.10 13.56
CA LEU A 84 -10.99 -11.65 14.91
C LEU A 84 -10.06 -10.56 15.48
N HIS A 85 -9.15 -10.00 14.67
CA HIS A 85 -8.15 -9.02 15.09
C HIS A 85 -7.17 -9.52 16.18
N GLN A 86 -7.10 -10.84 16.41
CA GLN A 86 -6.16 -11.50 17.30
C GLN A 86 -4.83 -11.71 16.56
N TYR A 87 -4.21 -10.59 16.16
CA TYR A 87 -3.04 -10.59 15.28
C TYR A 87 -1.84 -11.31 15.88
N GLN A 88 -1.69 -11.30 17.21
CA GLN A 88 -0.59 -11.98 17.89
C GLN A 88 -0.71 -13.50 17.75
N ASP A 89 -1.91 -14.07 17.90
CA ASP A 89 -2.12 -15.51 17.74
C ASP A 89 -1.99 -15.95 16.28
N ALA A 90 -2.59 -15.19 15.36
CA ALA A 90 -2.44 -15.40 13.92
C ALA A 90 -0.96 -15.38 13.50
N TYR A 91 -0.20 -14.43 14.05
CA TYR A 91 1.22 -14.27 13.80
C TYR A 91 2.04 -15.47 14.28
N GLU A 92 1.88 -15.91 15.53
CA GLU A 92 2.66 -17.05 16.06
C GLU A 92 2.35 -18.35 15.31
N ILE A 93 1.08 -18.57 14.93
CA ILE A 93 0.68 -19.72 14.12
C ILE A 93 1.32 -19.67 12.73
N ALA A 94 1.25 -18.51 12.06
CA ALA A 94 1.81 -18.32 10.73
C ALA A 94 3.35 -18.46 10.72
N LYS A 95 4.01 -17.88 11.71
CA LYS A 95 5.46 -17.98 11.89
C LYS A 95 5.90 -19.42 12.13
N GLU A 96 5.22 -20.16 13.02
CA GLU A 96 5.56 -21.55 13.29
C GLU A 96 5.31 -22.44 12.07
N TYR A 97 4.24 -22.20 11.30
CA TYR A 97 4.00 -22.89 10.04
C TYR A 97 5.18 -22.71 9.07
N CYS A 98 5.64 -21.47 8.87
CA CYS A 98 6.78 -21.18 8.01
C CYS A 98 8.06 -21.87 8.51
N ARG A 99 8.28 -21.89 9.83
CA ARG A 99 9.41 -22.58 10.46
C ARG A 99 9.38 -24.08 10.19
N VAL A 100 8.23 -24.73 10.37
CA VAL A 100 8.04 -26.17 10.12
C VAL A 100 8.32 -26.53 8.67
N VAL A 101 7.79 -25.76 7.72
CA VAL A 101 8.02 -25.98 6.28
C VAL A 101 9.51 -25.79 5.92
N SER A 102 10.15 -24.75 6.46
CA SER A 102 11.58 -24.49 6.22
C SER A 102 12.48 -25.63 6.73
N LEU A 103 12.25 -26.10 7.96
CA LEU A 103 12.98 -27.23 8.53
C LEU A 103 12.77 -28.52 7.73
N GLN A 104 11.54 -28.80 7.28
CA GLN A 104 11.27 -29.96 6.43
C GLN A 104 12.04 -29.88 5.10
N ASN A 105 12.08 -28.70 4.47
CA ASN A 105 12.80 -28.52 3.21
C ASN A 105 14.32 -28.70 3.39
N GLN A 106 14.89 -28.28 4.52
CA GLN A 106 16.30 -28.51 4.86
C GLN A 106 16.61 -29.99 5.08
N LEU A 107 15.77 -30.71 5.84
CA LEU A 107 15.93 -32.15 6.07
C LEU A 107 15.86 -32.93 4.76
N ASN A 108 14.86 -32.63 3.92
CA ASN A 108 14.72 -33.24 2.60
C ASN A 108 15.94 -32.99 1.69
N LEU A 109 16.68 -31.88 1.89
CA LEU A 109 17.89 -31.58 1.13
C LEU A 109 19.08 -32.41 1.63
N ILE A 110 19.23 -32.58 2.95
CA ILE A 110 20.29 -33.40 3.55
C ILE A 110 20.13 -34.86 3.13
N ASP A 111 18.91 -35.41 3.23
CA ASP A 111 18.64 -36.80 2.82
C ASP A 111 18.98 -37.06 1.36
N ARG A 112 18.76 -36.07 0.47
CA ARG A 112 19.13 -36.16 -0.95
C ARG A 112 20.63 -36.11 -1.21
N ILE A 113 21.40 -35.42 -0.36
CA ILE A 113 22.85 -35.32 -0.50
C ILE A 113 23.52 -36.60 0.03
N GLU A 114 22.95 -37.22 1.05
CA GLU A 114 23.51 -38.41 1.70
C GLU A 114 23.13 -39.74 1.02
N GLN A 115 22.04 -39.78 0.23
CA GLN A 115 21.60 -41.01 -0.44
C GLN A 115 22.22 -41.20 -1.83
N SER A 116 23.25 -42.04 -1.92
CA SER A 116 23.64 -42.74 -3.15
C SER A 116 22.68 -43.92 -3.42
N GLU A 117 21.83 -43.81 -4.45
CA GLU A 117 21.07 -44.82 -5.23
C GLU A 117 20.43 -46.08 -4.59
N THR A 118 20.53 -46.34 -3.30
CA THR A 118 19.98 -47.58 -2.71
C THR A 118 19.23 -47.31 -1.41
N GLU A 119 17.94 -47.68 -1.44
CA GLU A 119 16.99 -47.79 -0.31
C GLU A 119 16.22 -46.52 0.13
N ILE A 120 15.32 -46.04 -0.74
CA ILE A 120 14.26 -45.08 -0.35
C ILE A 120 12.95 -45.84 -0.04
N GLU A 121 12.91 -46.61 1.05
CA GLU A 121 11.63 -47.17 1.53
C GLU A 121 11.40 -47.01 3.03
N ARG A 122 12.30 -46.37 3.78
CA ARG A 122 12.18 -46.32 5.25
C ARG A 122 12.60 -44.97 5.83
N THR A 123 11.65 -44.04 5.91
CA THR A 123 11.38 -43.10 7.04
C THR A 123 10.31 -42.08 6.62
N SER A 124 9.06 -42.29 7.05
CA SER A 124 8.36 -41.49 8.09
C SER A 124 7.82 -40.12 7.64
N ASN A 125 6.50 -40.05 7.46
CA ASN A 125 5.66 -38.84 7.50
C ASN A 125 6.27 -37.54 6.94
N ILE A 126 6.75 -37.58 5.71
CA ILE A 126 7.12 -36.36 4.98
C ILE A 126 5.85 -35.50 4.84
N LEU A 127 5.87 -34.31 5.44
CA LEU A 127 4.82 -33.32 5.23
C LEU A 127 4.72 -33.05 3.72
N LYS A 128 3.55 -33.28 3.13
CA LYS A 128 3.31 -33.05 1.70
C LYS A 128 3.28 -31.56 1.32
N VAL A 129 3.46 -30.68 2.30
CA VAL A 129 3.33 -29.25 2.14
C VAL A 129 4.71 -28.64 1.98
N THR A 130 4.97 -28.14 0.79
CA THR A 130 6.23 -27.45 0.44
C THR A 130 6.05 -25.94 0.36
N ASP A 131 4.81 -25.45 0.30
CA ASP A 131 4.50 -24.03 0.09
C ASP A 131 4.08 -23.34 1.40
N SER A 132 4.87 -22.34 1.79
CA SER A 132 4.67 -21.47 2.95
C SER A 132 4.22 -20.05 2.60
N LYS A 133 3.99 -19.73 1.32
CA LYS A 133 3.80 -18.33 0.86
C LYS A 133 2.62 -17.62 1.50
N GLU A 134 1.43 -18.22 1.47
CA GLU A 134 0.22 -17.65 2.10
C GLU A 134 0.42 -17.38 3.59
N MET A 135 1.15 -18.27 4.29
CA MET A 135 1.45 -18.10 5.70
C MET A 135 2.57 -17.07 5.94
N GLN A 136 3.53 -16.93 5.04
CA GLN A 136 4.49 -15.82 5.08
C GLN A 136 3.80 -14.47 4.88
N GLU A 137 2.83 -14.37 3.95
CA GLU A 137 2.01 -13.16 3.79
C GLU A 137 1.17 -12.87 5.03
N MET A 138 0.56 -13.88 5.64
CA MET A 138 -0.18 -13.75 6.89
C MET A 138 0.72 -13.26 8.02
N ALA A 139 1.90 -13.88 8.20
CA ALA A 139 2.89 -13.48 9.20
C ALA A 139 3.36 -12.04 8.97
N LEU A 140 3.63 -11.66 7.72
CA LEU A 140 4.01 -10.30 7.33
C LEU A 140 2.93 -9.28 7.69
N ARG A 141 1.67 -9.54 7.32
CA ARG A 141 0.53 -8.65 7.65
C ARG A 141 0.39 -8.48 9.16
N CYS A 142 0.44 -9.58 9.92
CA CYS A 142 0.35 -9.52 11.37
C CYS A 142 1.54 -8.79 11.99
N ALA A 143 2.77 -9.02 11.51
CA ALA A 143 3.97 -8.33 11.98
C ALA A 143 3.84 -6.81 11.81
N LEU A 144 3.30 -6.34 10.68
CA LEU A 144 3.01 -4.92 10.47
C LEU A 144 1.96 -4.39 11.46
N LYS A 145 0.89 -5.14 11.72
CA LYS A 145 -0.15 -4.76 12.71
C LYS A 145 0.38 -4.70 14.13
N LEU A 146 1.31 -5.59 14.47
CA LEU A 146 1.95 -5.68 15.79
C LEU A 146 3.18 -4.78 15.94
N ASN A 147 3.51 -3.98 14.91
CA ASN A 147 4.70 -3.14 14.87
C ASN A 147 6.03 -3.92 15.07
N LYS A 148 6.07 -5.21 14.67
CA LYS A 148 7.27 -6.05 14.65
C LYS A 148 8.05 -5.83 13.35
N LEU A 149 8.56 -4.61 13.18
CA LEU A 149 9.10 -4.11 11.90
C LEU A 149 10.29 -4.93 11.36
N ASP A 150 11.21 -5.36 12.22
CA ASP A 150 12.36 -6.17 11.80
C ASP A 150 11.93 -7.53 11.23
N GLU A 151 10.93 -8.17 11.85
CA GLU A 151 10.39 -9.44 11.38
C GLU A 151 9.58 -9.25 10.11
N ALA A 152 8.84 -8.15 9.99
CA ALA A 152 8.14 -7.78 8.76
C ALA A 152 9.12 -7.59 7.58
N ALA A 153 10.27 -6.94 7.80
CA ALA A 153 11.30 -6.82 6.77
C ALA A 153 11.86 -8.19 6.36
N ALA A 154 12.14 -9.07 7.31
CA ALA A 154 12.64 -10.42 7.02
C ALA A 154 11.64 -11.22 6.17
N PHE A 155 10.36 -11.24 6.54
CA PHE A 155 9.33 -11.91 5.74
C PHE A 155 9.17 -11.29 4.35
N ALA A 156 9.27 -9.97 4.23
CA ALA A 156 9.20 -9.29 2.93
C ALA A 156 10.39 -9.63 2.02
N ASP A 157 11.60 -9.76 2.57
CA ASP A 157 12.80 -10.17 1.82
C ASP A 157 12.68 -11.63 1.35
N GLU A 158 12.18 -12.53 2.21
CA GLU A 158 11.99 -13.96 1.89
C GLU A 158 10.89 -14.21 0.85
N LEU A 159 9.90 -13.32 0.74
CA LEU A 159 8.82 -13.46 -0.24
C LEU A 159 9.36 -13.27 -1.66
N THR A 160 9.53 -14.38 -2.38
CA THR A 160 10.11 -14.42 -3.74
C THR A 160 9.08 -14.30 -4.87
N LEU A 161 7.79 -14.42 -4.56
CA LEU A 161 6.73 -14.33 -5.55
C LEU A 161 6.68 -12.94 -6.19
N GLN A 162 6.47 -12.92 -7.50
CA GLN A 162 6.20 -11.71 -8.27
C GLN A 162 4.71 -11.51 -8.53
N ASP A 163 3.83 -12.15 -7.74
CA ASP A 163 2.42 -11.83 -7.84
C ASP A 163 2.19 -10.37 -7.40
N ILE A 164 1.22 -9.76 -8.05
CA ILE A 164 0.98 -8.33 -7.96
C ILE A 164 0.59 -7.93 -6.52
N GLY A 165 -0.18 -8.77 -5.81
CA GLY A 165 -0.60 -8.50 -4.44
C GLY A 165 0.59 -8.52 -3.47
N THR A 166 1.46 -9.50 -3.62
CA THR A 166 2.73 -9.64 -2.89
C THR A 166 3.64 -8.44 -3.08
N VAL A 167 3.87 -8.00 -4.33
CA VAL A 167 4.78 -6.89 -4.61
C VAL A 167 4.32 -5.62 -3.88
N PHE A 168 3.01 -5.38 -3.84
CA PHE A 168 2.45 -4.25 -3.09
C PHE A 168 2.58 -4.43 -1.57
N LEU A 169 2.34 -5.63 -1.04
CA LEU A 169 2.51 -5.92 0.39
C LEU A 169 3.97 -5.74 0.83
N LYS A 170 4.94 -6.20 0.01
CA LYS A 170 6.37 -5.97 0.23
C LYS A 170 6.71 -4.50 0.26
N ALA A 171 6.20 -3.72 -0.69
CA ALA A 171 6.41 -2.27 -0.71
C ALA A 171 5.88 -1.60 0.56
N LYS A 172 4.67 -1.94 1.01
CA LYS A 172 4.11 -1.45 2.29
C LYS A 172 5.02 -1.79 3.48
N ALA A 173 5.51 -3.03 3.54
CA ALA A 173 6.42 -3.44 4.60
C ALA A 173 7.72 -2.63 4.56
N PHE A 174 8.33 -2.47 3.39
CA PHE A 174 9.54 -1.67 3.23
C PHE A 174 9.35 -0.19 3.57
N ILE A 175 8.19 0.41 3.27
CA ILE A 175 7.86 1.77 3.71
C ILE A 175 7.85 1.83 5.25
N ALA A 176 7.18 0.88 5.91
CA ALA A 176 7.07 0.84 7.36
C ALA A 176 8.44 0.69 8.05
N VAL A 177 9.38 -0.04 7.45
CA VAL A 177 10.75 -0.21 7.95
C VAL A 177 11.70 0.91 7.49
N GLY A 178 11.23 1.87 6.69
CA GLY A 178 12.05 2.96 6.17
C GLY A 178 13.01 2.57 5.03
N ARG A 179 12.83 1.39 4.43
CA ARG A 179 13.55 0.93 3.22
C ARG A 179 12.92 1.50 1.95
N TYR A 180 12.87 2.83 1.87
CA TYR A 180 12.09 3.54 0.85
C TYR A 180 12.51 3.26 -0.60
N ASN A 181 13.80 2.99 -0.86
CA ASN A 181 14.28 2.71 -2.23
C ASN A 181 13.71 1.38 -2.75
N ALA A 182 13.82 0.33 -1.94
CA ALA A 182 13.25 -0.97 -2.25
C ALA A 182 11.72 -0.89 -2.39
N ALA A 183 11.05 -0.13 -1.52
CA ALA A 183 9.61 0.10 -1.64
C ALA A 183 9.23 0.78 -2.96
N ALA A 184 9.88 1.89 -3.30
CA ALA A 184 9.62 2.64 -4.52
C ALA A 184 9.85 1.79 -5.76
N LEU A 185 10.93 1.00 -5.81
CA LEU A 185 11.21 0.08 -6.91
C LEU A 185 10.11 -0.97 -7.08
N ASN A 186 9.65 -1.60 -5.98
CA ASN A 186 8.55 -2.56 -6.04
C ASN A 186 7.24 -1.91 -6.54
N LEU A 187 6.94 -0.67 -6.13
CA LEU A 187 5.76 0.07 -6.61
C LEU A 187 5.87 0.40 -8.11
N VAL A 188 7.05 0.78 -8.59
CA VAL A 188 7.31 1.03 -10.01
C VAL A 188 7.16 -0.27 -10.83
N GLN A 189 7.75 -1.37 -10.36
CA GLN A 189 7.60 -2.69 -10.99
C GLN A 189 6.14 -3.13 -11.05
N PHE A 190 5.38 -2.95 -9.96
CA PHE A 190 3.94 -3.19 -9.95
C PHE A 190 3.26 -2.36 -11.03
N GLN A 191 3.52 -1.06 -11.08
CA GLN A 191 2.84 -0.12 -11.95
C GLN A 191 3.17 -0.35 -13.45
N LYS A 192 4.35 -0.89 -13.76
CA LYS A 192 4.72 -1.35 -15.11
C LYS A 192 3.89 -2.56 -15.57
N THR A 193 3.41 -3.41 -14.67
CA THR A 193 2.57 -4.58 -15.02
C THR A 193 1.08 -4.24 -15.15
N LYS A 194 0.58 -3.28 -14.37
CA LYS A 194 -0.81 -2.82 -14.40
C LYS A 194 -0.84 -1.31 -14.52
N SER A 195 -1.10 -0.80 -15.73
CA SER A 195 -1.32 0.62 -15.95
C SER A 195 -2.54 1.10 -15.16
N SER A 196 -2.43 2.31 -14.59
CA SER A 196 -3.57 3.09 -14.07
C SER A 196 -4.14 2.74 -12.69
N ASN A 197 -3.36 2.19 -11.74
CA ASN A 197 -3.83 2.02 -10.36
C ASN A 197 -3.48 3.24 -9.48
N TYR A 198 -4.48 4.08 -9.16
CA TYR A 198 -4.26 5.29 -8.36
C TYR A 198 -3.66 5.00 -6.98
N SER A 199 -4.00 3.88 -6.35
CA SER A 199 -3.52 3.53 -5.01
C SER A 199 -2.01 3.28 -4.95
N ILE A 200 -1.43 2.79 -6.05
CA ILE A 200 0.01 2.56 -6.18
C ILE A 200 0.74 3.87 -6.38
N TRP A 201 0.21 4.76 -7.21
CA TRP A 201 0.73 6.12 -7.38
C TRP A 201 0.68 6.93 -6.08
N LYS A 202 -0.42 6.80 -5.32
CA LYS A 202 -0.55 7.39 -3.98
C LYS A 202 0.53 6.85 -3.05
N ALA A 203 0.67 5.53 -2.95
CA ALA A 203 1.69 4.89 -2.11
C ALA A 203 3.13 5.26 -2.52
N LEU A 204 3.39 5.44 -3.82
CA LEU A 204 4.69 5.88 -4.34
C LEU A 204 4.99 7.32 -3.92
N GLY A 205 4.01 8.23 -4.05
CA GLY A 205 4.13 9.61 -3.58
C GLY A 205 4.35 9.70 -2.07
N GLU A 206 3.60 8.93 -1.28
CA GLU A 206 3.77 8.83 0.17
C GLU A 206 5.16 8.29 0.56
N CYS A 207 5.62 7.23 -0.12
CA CYS A 207 6.94 6.65 0.08
C CYS A 207 8.05 7.69 -0.12
N LEU A 208 8.01 8.41 -1.24
CA LEU A 208 8.98 9.45 -1.57
C LEU A 208 8.91 10.62 -0.57
N HIS A 209 7.70 11.06 -0.21
CA HIS A 209 7.52 12.13 0.77
C HIS A 209 8.05 11.76 2.15
N GLN A 210 7.71 10.56 2.65
CA GLN A 210 8.23 10.05 3.93
C GLN A 210 9.75 9.93 3.93
N SER A 211 10.33 9.49 2.81
CA SER A 211 11.79 9.42 2.68
C SER A 211 12.47 10.78 2.79
N SER A 212 11.85 11.84 2.25
CA SER A 212 12.37 13.20 2.36
C SER A 212 12.34 13.71 3.80
N LYS A 213 11.33 13.31 4.58
CA LYS A 213 11.22 13.66 6.01
C LYS A 213 12.24 12.90 6.86
N ALA A 214 12.43 11.60 6.59
CA ALA A 214 13.37 10.77 7.34
C ALA A 214 14.81 11.29 7.28
N LEU A 215 15.19 11.94 6.18
CA LEU A 215 16.52 12.54 6.00
C LEU A 215 16.75 13.79 6.86
N ILE A 216 15.71 14.60 7.09
CA ILE A 216 15.81 15.81 7.92
C ILE A 216 16.16 15.43 9.36
N PHE A 217 15.61 14.34 9.88
CA PHE A 217 15.92 13.87 11.23
C PHE A 217 17.33 13.31 11.40
N GLN A 218 18.02 12.95 10.31
CA GLN A 218 19.39 12.44 10.37
C GLN A 218 20.44 13.55 10.36
N SER A 219 20.10 14.75 9.87
CA SER A 219 21.03 15.89 9.78
C SER A 219 21.09 16.73 11.05
N GLU A 220 20.20 16.53 12.03
CA GLU A 220 20.29 17.20 13.32
C GLU A 220 21.44 16.62 14.17
N PRO A 221 22.34 17.47 14.71
CA PRO A 221 23.45 17.02 15.54
C PRO A 221 22.91 16.41 16.83
N LYS A 222 22.93 15.07 16.90
CA LYS A 222 22.51 14.31 18.08
C LYS A 222 23.26 14.81 19.32
N LEU A 223 22.56 15.50 20.23
CA LEU A 223 22.99 15.60 21.62
C LEU A 223 23.13 14.17 22.15
N SER A 224 24.32 13.85 22.66
CA SER A 224 24.74 12.57 23.21
C SER A 224 23.75 11.96 24.21
N ILE A 225 22.86 11.10 23.73
CA ILE A 225 22.16 10.10 24.55
C ILE A 225 22.44 8.72 23.96
N PRO A 226 23.12 7.83 24.71
CA PRO A 226 23.39 6.46 24.29
C PRO A 226 22.19 5.59 24.65
N THR A 227 21.24 5.46 23.73
CA THR A 227 20.18 4.44 23.86
C THR A 227 20.21 3.54 22.64
N LEU A 228 20.61 2.27 22.89
CA LEU A 228 20.36 1.11 22.03
C LEU A 228 18.90 1.21 21.54
N ILE A 229 18.56 1.31 20.26
CA ILE A 229 18.75 0.39 19.15
C ILE A 229 18.77 1.28 17.89
N SER A 230 19.94 1.76 17.48
CA SER A 230 20.09 2.59 16.28
C SER A 230 20.65 1.73 15.15
N ARG A 231 19.81 0.90 14.53
CA ARG A 231 20.17 0.37 13.22
C ARG A 231 19.94 1.48 12.18
N PRO A 232 20.97 1.85 11.41
CA PRO A 232 20.79 2.78 10.30
C PRO A 232 20.04 2.01 9.21
N TYR A 233 18.71 2.14 9.17
CA TYR A 233 17.98 1.70 7.99
C TYR A 233 18.45 2.57 6.82
N PRO A 234 18.82 1.97 5.68
CA PRO A 234 19.39 2.70 4.56
C PRO A 234 18.38 3.75 4.09
N SER A 235 18.73 5.01 4.27
CA SER A 235 18.06 6.15 3.67
C SER A 235 17.98 5.98 2.15
N LEU A 236 16.94 6.53 1.53
CA LEU A 236 16.71 6.41 0.09
C LEU A 236 17.97 6.82 -0.70
N THR A 237 18.51 5.91 -1.51
CA THR A 237 19.76 6.09 -2.26
C THR A 237 19.72 7.32 -3.18
N LEU A 238 18.54 7.81 -3.56
CA LEU A 238 18.39 9.09 -4.28
C LEU A 238 19.22 10.20 -3.61
N CYS A 239 19.18 10.33 -2.28
CA CYS A 239 19.90 11.40 -1.59
C CYS A 239 21.41 11.15 -1.46
N SER A 240 21.87 9.89 -1.51
CA SER A 240 23.31 9.60 -1.57
C SER A 240 23.96 10.00 -2.90
N TYR A 241 23.16 10.26 -3.96
CA TYR A 241 23.64 10.82 -5.22
C TYR A 241 23.63 12.36 -5.26
N GLY A 242 23.55 13.02 -4.10
CA GLY A 242 23.46 14.48 -4.03
C GLY A 242 22.17 15.03 -4.62
N VAL A 243 21.12 14.19 -4.72
CA VAL A 243 19.78 14.67 -5.06
C VAL A 243 19.27 15.49 -3.89
N ASP A 244 19.06 16.78 -4.16
CA ASP A 244 18.44 17.71 -3.21
C ASP A 244 17.07 17.19 -2.75
N LEU A 245 16.76 17.34 -1.46
CA LEU A 245 15.47 17.03 -0.84
C LEU A 245 14.31 17.64 -1.63
N ARG A 246 14.50 18.84 -2.20
CA ARG A 246 13.51 19.48 -3.07
C ARG A 246 13.11 18.59 -4.24
N ARG A 247 14.07 17.91 -4.88
CA ARG A 247 13.79 17.06 -6.04
C ARG A 247 13.03 15.79 -5.68
N VAL A 248 13.28 15.21 -4.50
CA VAL A 248 12.50 14.06 -4.01
C VAL A 248 11.05 14.46 -3.78
N LYS A 249 10.81 15.67 -3.24
CA LYS A 249 9.46 16.22 -3.06
C LYS A 249 8.75 16.50 -4.38
N ILE A 250 9.48 16.98 -5.40
CA ILE A 250 8.97 17.14 -6.77
C ILE A 250 8.47 15.79 -7.33
N LEU A 251 9.26 14.72 -7.20
CA LEU A 251 8.86 13.39 -7.65
C LEU A 251 7.66 12.84 -6.87
N ALA A 252 7.61 13.11 -5.56
CA ALA A 252 6.44 12.79 -4.74
C ALA A 252 5.19 13.52 -5.25
N LEU A 253 5.30 14.83 -5.53
CA LEU A 253 4.19 15.64 -6.02
C LEU A 253 3.67 15.13 -7.38
N ILE A 254 4.56 14.84 -8.33
CA ILE A 254 4.17 14.25 -9.64
C ILE A 254 3.38 12.95 -9.41
N SER A 255 3.84 12.10 -8.50
CA SER A 255 3.18 10.82 -8.19
C SER A 255 1.77 11.03 -7.59
N ILE A 256 1.60 12.00 -6.69
CA ILE A 256 0.30 12.35 -6.09
C ILE A 256 -0.64 12.98 -7.11
N LEU A 257 -0.15 13.87 -7.98
CA LEU A 257 -0.95 14.43 -9.07
C LEU A 257 -1.44 13.34 -10.02
N ARG A 258 -0.58 12.35 -10.33
CA ARG A 258 -0.96 11.19 -11.14
C ARG A 258 -2.01 10.33 -10.44
N ALA A 259 -1.85 10.06 -9.15
CA ALA A 259 -2.85 9.34 -8.36
C ALA A 259 -4.21 10.06 -8.40
N ARG A 260 -4.21 11.37 -8.19
CA ARG A 260 -5.42 12.20 -8.23
C ARG A 260 -6.10 12.17 -9.59
N TYR A 261 -5.34 12.36 -10.67
CA TYR A 261 -5.86 12.28 -12.04
C TYR A 261 -6.54 10.93 -12.29
N LEU A 262 -5.85 9.83 -11.98
CA LEU A 262 -6.39 8.48 -12.16
C LEU A 262 -7.69 8.25 -11.38
N MET A 263 -7.78 8.84 -10.19
CA MET A 263 -8.98 8.76 -9.36
C MET A 263 -10.15 9.54 -9.97
N LEU A 264 -9.91 10.76 -10.46
CA LEU A 264 -10.93 11.60 -11.08
C LEU A 264 -11.45 11.08 -12.42
N VAL A 265 -10.60 10.44 -13.22
CA VAL A 265 -11.05 9.79 -14.48
C VAL A 265 -11.67 8.41 -14.24
N SER A 266 -11.64 7.90 -13.01
CA SER A 266 -12.23 6.60 -12.70
C SER A 266 -13.75 6.68 -12.64
N THR A 267 -14.43 5.59 -13.01
CA THR A 267 -15.89 5.50 -12.94
C THR A 267 -16.44 5.38 -11.53
N TRP A 268 -15.58 5.29 -10.50
CA TRP A 268 -15.97 5.09 -9.11
C TRP A 268 -16.71 6.30 -8.51
N SER A 269 -16.45 7.50 -9.00
CA SER A 269 -17.17 8.73 -8.61
C SER A 269 -18.67 8.64 -8.89
N ASN A 270 -19.08 7.85 -9.89
CA ASN A 270 -20.47 7.68 -10.29
C ASN A 270 -21.20 6.56 -9.53
N VAL A 271 -20.50 5.84 -8.66
CA VAL A 271 -21.06 4.69 -7.93
C VAL A 271 -21.52 5.15 -6.54
N SER A 272 -22.84 5.24 -6.34
CA SER A 272 -23.44 5.83 -5.13
C SER A 272 -22.96 5.21 -3.82
N TYR A 273 -22.89 3.88 -3.72
CA TYR A 273 -22.43 3.21 -2.50
C TYR A 273 -20.92 3.38 -2.23
N ALA A 274 -20.14 3.76 -3.24
CA ALA A 274 -18.70 3.98 -3.11
C ALA A 274 -18.34 5.48 -2.96
N LYS A 275 -19.31 6.39 -3.16
CA LYS A 275 -19.08 7.84 -3.20
C LYS A 275 -18.44 8.37 -1.92
N VAL A 276 -18.95 7.99 -0.75
CA VAL A 276 -18.40 8.43 0.55
C VAL A 276 -16.91 8.07 0.68
N ARG A 277 -16.57 6.81 0.36
CA ARG A 277 -15.19 6.33 0.41
C ARG A 277 -14.32 7.02 -0.64
N PHE A 278 -14.84 7.20 -1.85
CA PHE A 278 -14.18 7.91 -2.92
C PHE A 278 -13.84 9.35 -2.49
N ASP A 279 -14.80 10.08 -1.93
CA ASP A 279 -14.60 11.46 -1.48
C ASP A 279 -13.56 11.55 -0.36
N GLN A 280 -13.58 10.60 0.59
CA GLN A 280 -12.59 10.54 1.68
C GLN A 280 -11.17 10.28 1.16
N GLU A 281 -11.01 9.33 0.25
CA GLU A 281 -9.71 9.02 -0.36
C GLU A 281 -9.21 10.19 -1.22
N LEU A 282 -10.11 10.86 -1.97
CA LEU A 282 -9.76 12.03 -2.77
C LEU A 282 -9.32 13.20 -1.90
N ARG A 283 -10.02 13.45 -0.78
CA ARG A 283 -9.61 14.46 0.22
C ARG A 283 -8.21 14.17 0.77
N THR A 284 -7.92 12.91 1.09
CA THR A 284 -6.59 12.51 1.59
C THR A 284 -5.49 12.80 0.56
N ILE A 285 -5.75 12.50 -0.72
CA ILE A 285 -4.84 12.80 -1.82
C ILE A 285 -4.67 14.32 -1.99
N ASP A 286 -5.76 15.09 -1.91
CA ASP A 286 -5.73 16.55 -2.02
C ASP A 286 -4.97 17.21 -0.86
N ASP A 287 -5.14 16.73 0.37
CA ASP A 287 -4.41 17.25 1.52
C ASP A 287 -2.90 17.03 1.36
N LEU A 288 -2.50 15.83 0.93
CA LEU A 288 -1.09 15.53 0.65
C LEU A 288 -0.55 16.35 -0.53
N ARG A 289 -1.36 16.55 -1.58
CA ARG A 289 -1.03 17.41 -2.72
C ARG A 289 -0.72 18.83 -2.25
N ARG A 290 -1.60 19.46 -1.45
CA ARG A 290 -1.41 20.83 -0.94
C ARG A 290 -0.18 20.96 -0.04
N VAL A 291 0.14 19.92 0.74
CA VAL A 291 1.38 19.89 1.54
C VAL A 291 2.59 19.91 0.61
N LEU A 292 2.63 19.03 -0.40
CA LEU A 292 3.73 18.94 -1.34
C LEU A 292 3.86 20.18 -2.24
N GLU A 293 2.75 20.78 -2.68
CA GLU A 293 2.74 22.03 -3.45
C GLU A 293 3.42 23.17 -2.68
N ARG A 294 3.07 23.35 -1.39
CA ARG A 294 3.72 24.33 -0.51
C ARG A 294 5.20 24.03 -0.31
N GLU A 295 5.55 22.77 -0.08
CA GLU A 295 6.95 22.37 0.09
C GLU A 295 7.79 22.50 -1.19
N CYS A 296 7.15 22.57 -2.36
CA CYS A 296 7.79 22.81 -3.66
C CYS A 296 7.73 24.28 -4.11
N GLU A 297 7.28 25.19 -3.24
CA GLU A 297 7.18 26.64 -3.52
C GLU A 297 6.22 26.99 -4.68
N LEU A 298 5.18 26.17 -4.89
CA LEU A 298 4.10 26.50 -5.81
C LEU A 298 3.14 27.48 -5.14
N GLU A 299 2.70 28.49 -5.88
CA GLU A 299 1.70 29.45 -5.38
C GLU A 299 0.35 28.75 -5.21
N MET A 300 -0.11 28.70 -3.96
CA MET A 300 -1.39 28.14 -3.58
C MET A 300 -2.48 29.20 -3.78
N TYR A 301 -3.22 29.12 -4.88
CA TYR A 301 -4.45 29.88 -5.06
C TYR A 301 -5.57 29.17 -4.30
N ASP A 302 -5.92 29.68 -3.12
CA ASP A 302 -6.96 29.09 -2.27
C ASP A 302 -8.31 29.21 -2.98
N SER A 303 -8.70 28.13 -3.64
CA SER A 303 -9.74 28.14 -4.68
C SER A 303 -11.10 28.54 -4.10
N ALA A 304 -11.37 28.23 -2.83
CA ALA A 304 -12.64 28.55 -2.18
C ALA A 304 -12.85 30.04 -1.89
N SER A 305 -11.78 30.82 -1.73
CA SER A 305 -11.87 32.24 -1.39
C SER A 305 -11.82 33.15 -2.62
N GLN A 306 -11.17 32.70 -3.70
CA GLN A 306 -10.99 33.50 -4.93
C GLN A 306 -12.00 33.17 -6.04
N LEU A 307 -12.59 31.97 -6.08
CA LEU A 307 -13.58 31.60 -7.10
C LEU A 307 -14.92 32.36 -6.96
N LYS A 308 -15.24 32.89 -5.77
CA LYS A 308 -16.46 33.69 -5.58
C LYS A 308 -16.38 35.12 -6.17
N GLU A 309 -15.19 35.57 -6.57
CA GLU A 309 -14.98 36.96 -7.01
C GLU A 309 -14.63 37.08 -8.51
N PHE A 310 -14.54 35.97 -9.24
CA PHE A 310 -14.06 35.94 -10.62
C PHE A 310 -15.05 35.22 -11.56
N GLU A 311 -16.18 35.85 -11.85
CA GLU A 311 -17.10 35.45 -12.93
C GLU A 311 -16.68 36.07 -14.29
N SER A 312 -15.39 36.06 -14.60
CA SER A 312 -14.82 36.60 -15.85
C SER A 312 -13.99 35.53 -16.55
N SER A 313 -14.57 34.92 -17.60
CA SER A 313 -13.97 33.76 -18.29
C SER A 313 -12.58 34.03 -18.90
N LEU A 314 -12.19 35.29 -19.11
CA LEU A 314 -10.84 35.65 -19.56
C LEU A 314 -9.80 35.54 -18.43
N GLN A 315 -10.18 35.90 -17.19
CA GLN A 315 -9.26 35.85 -16.05
C GLN A 315 -8.96 34.41 -15.62
N ASP A 316 -9.91 33.49 -15.81
CA ASP A 316 -9.71 32.06 -15.54
C ASP A 316 -8.69 31.41 -16.49
N GLN A 317 -8.70 31.77 -17.77
CA GLN A 317 -7.74 31.23 -18.74
C GLN A 317 -6.31 31.72 -18.46
N ASP A 318 -6.16 33.01 -18.15
CA ASP A 318 -4.86 33.59 -17.78
C ASP A 318 -4.31 32.97 -16.49
N LEU A 319 -5.16 32.75 -15.49
CA LEU A 319 -4.77 32.09 -14.23
C LEU A 319 -4.35 30.64 -14.47
N LYS A 320 -5.10 29.90 -15.29
CA LYS A 320 -4.76 28.52 -15.67
C LYS A 320 -3.41 28.46 -16.40
N HIS A 321 -3.16 29.38 -17.34
CA HIS A 321 -1.88 29.45 -18.04
C HIS A 321 -0.72 29.76 -17.09
N ARG A 322 -0.86 30.74 -16.19
CA ARG A 322 0.16 31.05 -15.18
C ARG A 322 0.45 29.87 -14.27
N ARG A 323 -0.59 29.15 -13.85
CA ARG A 323 -0.42 27.93 -13.05
C ARG A 323 0.36 26.88 -13.82
N LEU A 324 0.00 26.60 -15.07
CA LEU A 324 0.74 25.65 -15.91
C LEU A 324 2.22 26.04 -16.06
N GLU A 325 2.49 27.32 -16.30
CA GLU A 325 3.85 27.86 -16.37
C GLU A 325 4.61 27.66 -15.04
N ASP A 326 3.95 27.85 -13.90
CA ASP A 326 4.54 27.61 -12.58
C ASP A 326 4.90 26.13 -12.36
N TYR A 327 4.03 25.19 -12.73
CA TYR A 327 4.35 23.75 -12.65
C TYR A 327 5.48 23.39 -13.61
N GLU A 328 5.45 23.90 -14.85
CA GLU A 328 6.51 23.64 -15.82
C GLU A 328 7.87 24.08 -15.27
N ASN A 329 7.95 25.32 -14.78
CA ASN A 329 9.19 25.92 -14.29
C ASN A 329 9.68 25.33 -12.96
N LYS A 330 8.78 25.04 -12.01
CA LYS A 330 9.15 24.63 -10.64
C LYS A 330 9.17 23.12 -10.44
N ILE A 331 8.46 22.35 -11.27
CA ILE A 331 8.29 20.90 -11.11
C ILE A 331 8.89 20.15 -12.30
N VAL A 332 8.43 20.43 -13.52
CA VAL A 332 8.75 19.62 -14.71
C VAL A 332 10.21 19.79 -15.13
N ILE A 333 10.65 21.03 -15.35
CA ILE A 333 12.03 21.32 -15.75
C ILE A 333 13.04 20.76 -14.73
N PRO A 334 12.90 20.99 -13.41
CA PRO A 334 13.84 20.42 -12.43
C PRO A 334 13.83 18.89 -12.37
N ALA A 335 12.69 18.25 -12.64
CA ALA A 335 12.60 16.78 -12.68
C ALA A 335 13.30 16.21 -13.94
N LEU A 336 13.14 16.85 -15.10
CA LEU A 336 13.85 16.50 -16.33
C LEU A 336 15.36 16.70 -16.19
N GLU A 337 15.79 17.81 -15.59
CA GLU A 337 17.20 18.04 -15.29
C GLU A 337 17.78 16.96 -14.38
N LEU A 338 17.03 16.54 -13.35
CA LEU A 338 17.45 15.43 -12.49
C LEU A 338 17.65 14.15 -13.30
N LEU A 339 16.66 13.79 -14.12
CA LEU A 339 16.73 12.60 -14.96
C LEU A 339 17.94 12.63 -15.90
N GLN A 340 18.19 13.78 -16.54
CA GLN A 340 19.33 13.95 -17.43
C GLN A 340 20.67 13.80 -16.69
N ARG A 341 20.81 14.41 -15.50
CA ARG A 341 22.01 14.28 -14.67
C ARG A 341 22.25 12.83 -14.23
N MET A 342 21.20 12.11 -13.84
CA MET A 342 21.32 10.69 -13.47
C MET A 342 21.68 9.81 -14.67
N LYS A 343 21.14 10.08 -15.86
CA LYS A 343 21.52 9.38 -17.10
C LYS A 343 22.99 9.61 -17.47
N GLN A 344 23.49 10.84 -17.31
CA GLN A 344 24.89 11.18 -17.56
C GLN A 344 25.82 10.43 -16.59
N ALA A 345 25.50 10.45 -15.28
CA ALA A 345 26.26 9.70 -14.29
C ALA A 345 26.27 8.19 -14.60
N ASN A 346 25.17 7.63 -15.15
CA ASN A 346 25.07 6.20 -15.44
C ASN A 346 25.99 5.75 -16.58
N GLY A 347 26.25 6.64 -17.54
CA GLY A 347 27.22 6.39 -18.61
C GLY A 347 28.66 6.21 -18.13
N GLU A 348 28.97 6.63 -16.91
CA GLU A 348 30.33 6.58 -16.34
C GLU A 348 30.57 5.31 -15.47
N GLY A 349 29.60 4.39 -15.38
CA GLY A 349 29.73 3.09 -14.72
C GLY A 349 29.24 3.08 -13.26
N LEU A 350 27.92 3.11 -13.07
CA LEU A 350 27.30 3.15 -11.75
C LEU A 350 27.17 1.78 -11.07
N LYS A 351 26.99 1.83 -9.75
CA LYS A 351 26.59 0.68 -8.92
C LYS A 351 25.12 0.35 -9.16
N GLU A 352 24.74 -0.92 -8.98
CA GLU A 352 23.36 -1.44 -9.11
C GLU A 352 22.29 -0.60 -8.39
N GLU A 353 22.60 -0.07 -7.20
CA GLU A 353 21.66 0.78 -6.46
C GLU A 353 21.29 2.08 -7.22
N SER A 354 22.18 2.57 -8.09
CA SER A 354 21.89 3.73 -8.93
C SER A 354 20.97 3.42 -10.09
N GLU A 355 21.02 2.20 -10.62
CA GLU A 355 20.15 1.77 -11.72
C GLU A 355 18.70 1.74 -11.24
N SER A 356 18.48 1.22 -10.02
CA SER A 356 17.16 1.22 -9.38
C SER A 356 16.63 2.64 -9.15
N ALA A 357 17.48 3.55 -8.68
CA ALA A 357 17.11 4.94 -8.46
C ALA A 357 16.77 5.65 -9.78
N LEU A 358 17.57 5.43 -10.83
CA LEU A 358 17.33 5.97 -12.17
C LEU A 358 16.02 5.44 -12.75
N GLU A 359 15.75 4.15 -12.59
CA GLU A 359 14.49 3.52 -13.04
C GLU A 359 13.26 4.18 -12.40
N ILE A 360 13.31 4.48 -11.10
CA ILE A 360 12.22 5.15 -10.39
C ILE A 360 12.01 6.56 -10.94
N VAL A 361 13.08 7.36 -11.07
CA VAL A 361 13.01 8.73 -11.57
C VAL A 361 12.51 8.76 -13.01
N GLU A 362 13.07 7.91 -13.87
CA GLU A 362 12.67 7.80 -15.27
C GLU A 362 11.19 7.43 -15.40
N PHE A 363 10.73 6.47 -14.61
CA PHE A 363 9.33 6.06 -14.61
C PHE A 363 8.37 7.21 -14.23
N ILE A 364 8.68 7.94 -13.16
CA ILE A 364 7.83 9.05 -12.67
C ILE A 364 7.84 10.21 -13.67
N VAL A 365 9.02 10.62 -14.12
CA VAL A 365 9.18 11.78 -15.03
C VAL A 365 8.54 11.51 -16.38
N ASN A 366 8.71 10.30 -16.93
CA ASN A 366 8.07 9.93 -18.21
C ASN A 366 6.54 9.77 -18.10
N SER A 367 5.99 9.72 -16.89
CA SER A 367 4.54 9.65 -16.65
C SER A 367 3.88 11.02 -16.50
N TRP A 368 4.64 12.11 -16.59
CA TRP A 368 4.11 13.47 -16.57
C TRP A 368 3.24 13.75 -17.79
N ASP A 369 2.11 14.41 -17.55
CA ASP A 369 1.17 14.88 -18.57
C ASP A 369 0.60 16.22 -18.11
N THR A 370 0.48 17.20 -19.01
CA THR A 370 -0.12 18.52 -18.70
C THR A 370 -1.54 18.40 -18.16
N GLN A 371 -2.27 17.33 -18.52
CA GLN A 371 -3.60 17.04 -17.96
C GLN A 371 -3.57 16.88 -16.44
N LEU A 372 -2.44 16.49 -15.84
CA LEU A 372 -2.31 16.36 -14.38
C LEU A 372 -2.54 17.70 -13.65
N VAL A 373 -2.17 18.82 -14.27
CA VAL A 373 -2.33 20.16 -13.70
C VAL A 373 -3.76 20.67 -13.87
N ASP A 374 -4.38 20.40 -15.02
CA ASP A 374 -5.75 20.85 -15.33
C ASP A 374 -6.75 20.38 -14.28
N PHE A 375 -6.65 19.12 -13.86
CA PHE A 375 -7.52 18.58 -12.83
C PHE A 375 -7.18 19.15 -11.44
N SER A 376 -5.94 19.56 -11.17
CA SER A 376 -5.54 20.09 -9.84
C SER A 376 -6.25 21.39 -9.46
N ALA A 377 -6.75 22.12 -10.46
CA ALA A 377 -7.44 23.40 -10.31
C ALA A 377 -8.96 23.26 -10.13
N SER A 378 -9.58 22.18 -10.59
CA SER A 378 -11.00 21.95 -10.33
C SER A 378 -11.18 21.59 -8.86
N GLY A 379 -11.62 22.56 -8.06
CA GLY A 379 -12.27 22.28 -6.79
C GLY A 379 -13.48 21.40 -7.10
N GLY A 380 -13.65 20.29 -6.37
CA GLY A 380 -14.75 19.35 -6.56
C GLY A 380 -16.11 19.94 -6.16
N GLY A 381 -16.50 21.04 -6.77
CA GLY A 381 -17.89 21.46 -6.85
C GLY A 381 -18.58 20.51 -7.81
N THR A 382 -19.21 19.48 -7.26
CA THR A 382 -20.22 18.73 -8.01
C THR A 382 -21.42 19.67 -8.15
N ASP A 383 -21.41 20.53 -9.16
CA ASP A 383 -22.63 21.18 -9.62
C ASP A 383 -23.51 20.07 -10.21
N GLU A 384 -24.59 19.74 -9.50
CA GLU A 384 -25.49 18.62 -9.80
C GLU A 384 -26.38 18.84 -11.06
N ASP A 385 -26.11 19.86 -11.89
CA ASP A 385 -27.04 20.32 -12.93
C ASP A 385 -26.54 20.23 -14.39
N ASN A 386 -25.44 19.53 -14.69
CA ASN A 386 -24.95 19.37 -16.08
C ASN A 386 -24.97 17.92 -16.56
N ASP A 387 -26.16 17.46 -17.00
CA ASP A 387 -26.40 16.13 -17.57
C ASP A 387 -26.00 15.97 -19.07
N ASP A 388 -25.36 16.96 -19.68
CA ASP A 388 -25.11 16.97 -21.14
C ASP A 388 -23.64 17.17 -21.54
N VAL A 389 -22.74 16.24 -21.20
CA VAL A 389 -21.47 16.10 -21.97
C VAL A 389 -21.08 14.62 -22.18
N ASN A 390 -21.38 14.16 -23.39
CA ASN A 390 -20.93 12.90 -23.96
C ASN A 390 -19.40 12.81 -24.15
N GLY A 391 -18.83 11.67 -23.77
CA GLY A 391 -18.05 10.83 -24.69
C GLY A 391 -16.62 11.27 -25.06
N LEU A 392 -15.67 11.12 -24.14
CA LEU A 392 -14.28 10.85 -24.51
C LEU A 392 -13.85 9.51 -23.91
N SER A 393 -13.89 8.47 -24.75
CA SER A 393 -13.35 7.14 -24.47
C SER A 393 -11.82 7.22 -24.39
N VAL A 394 -11.28 7.20 -23.17
CA VAL A 394 -9.86 6.95 -22.90
C VAL A 394 -9.62 5.44 -22.98
N ARG A 395 -9.70 4.91 -24.21
CA ARG A 395 -9.16 3.61 -24.60
C ARG A 395 -8.42 3.84 -25.89
N ASP A 396 -7.16 4.22 -25.75
CA ASP A 396 -6.03 3.94 -26.65
C ASP A 396 -4.93 4.96 -26.35
N LYS A 397 -4.06 4.60 -25.40
CA LYS A 397 -2.64 5.00 -25.30
C LYS A 397 -1.95 4.21 -24.19
#